data_AF-G1UAL2-F1
#
_entry.id   AF-G1UAL2-F1
#
_cell.length_a   1.000
_cell.length_b   1.000
_cell.length_c   1.000
_cell.angle_alpha   90.00
_cell.angle_beta   90.00
_cell.angle_gamma   90.00
#
_symmetry.space_group_name_H-M   'P 1'
#
loop_
_entity.id
_entity.type
_entity.pdbx_description
1 polymer ?
#
loop_
_entity_poly.entity_id
_entity_poly.type
_entity_poly.pdbx_seq_one_letter_code
_entity_poly.pdbx_strand_id
1 'polypeptide(L)'
;MLLSGSPTQQQQQHQKENGSDSIFSADEFVSAYCFISHDKVNLIPVTTDNVDDEDEDNNSHNGNNITTPHITINDLHHEAIEDHADFTPDKLYLKNKNLLYSLNNPSISDVEVENNNINNNNNSNNTNGSSIPSTSKDSYTPSPSSSPSSSSLSTPSLNNNIKKKTQVVVAPSIFLPKLVINLADNLNNDFKELKQLLIKIFPAWDNVDNISLSQLTGGITNMLLSCEYTGNDPTKKTGDAEPVLIRVYGHGTNLIIDRHREFISHLILNSIGLAPPVFARFKNGLVYGYLDGRSLKPEEMSKKSLYPLIAQQLGNLHNKVDYKLIEQGIEKIRALKLGRRRRRSSSASITFKKKHHHNSLSGTSSSASGATTAKKRFISNIWELLDDWINIVPINPDLIESFQQNLTKDSTIIDIIIDEDNLKDIIKQEFEWLQTELTQTINSPIVSSHCDLLSGNIIIPKNFPLDEQSTTSSSSFNLPSIENNPIKFIDYEYMLPAPRAFDIANHLAEWQGFNCDRSAIPEPSISNPVLVNWCCGYLNDMNASKEIVESLIDEIKAYYGLPGFYWGIWAMIQSELSNIDFNYSNYGKLRLEEYWQWKNDYLKNK
;
A
#
# COMPACT_ATOMS: atom_id res chain seq x y z
N MET A 1 27.67 39.65 57.20
CA MET A 1 28.46 39.83 58.44
C MET A 1 27.87 38.92 59.50
N LEU A 2 28.74 38.17 60.20
CA LEU A 2 28.52 37.29 61.36
C LEU A 2 27.82 35.95 61.03
N LEU A 3 28.52 34.83 60.78
CA LEU A 3 29.43 33.99 61.59
C LEU A 3 28.75 33.07 62.63
N SER A 4 29.31 31.85 62.70
CA SER A 4 29.15 30.77 63.70
C SER A 4 28.02 29.78 63.42
N GLY A 5 28.17 28.45 63.54
CA GLY A 5 29.24 27.60 64.04
C GLY A 5 28.63 26.21 64.32
N SER A 6 29.32 25.13 63.95
CA SER A 6 29.02 23.71 64.23
C SER A 6 29.07 23.41 65.76
N PRO A 7 28.92 22.17 66.34
CA PRO A 7 28.88 20.80 65.75
C PRO A 7 28.00 19.73 66.51
N THR A 8 28.09 18.45 66.08
CA THR A 8 27.89 17.15 66.82
C THR A 8 26.47 16.76 67.30
N GLN A 9 25.93 15.54 67.15
CA GLN A 9 26.47 14.19 67.42
C GLN A 9 25.50 13.08 66.88
N GLN A 10 26.06 11.95 66.37
CA GLN A 10 25.68 10.51 66.52
C GLN A 10 24.19 10.06 66.44
N GLN A 11 23.77 8.88 65.94
CA GLN A 11 24.34 7.71 65.26
C GLN A 11 23.15 6.81 64.81
N GLN A 12 23.30 6.15 63.65
CA GLN A 12 22.72 4.84 63.27
C GLN A 12 21.25 4.71 62.79
N GLN A 13 21.06 4.35 61.50
CA GLN A 13 20.64 3.00 61.05
C GLN A 13 20.33 2.92 59.54
N HIS A 14 20.78 1.81 58.95
CA HIS A 14 20.33 1.14 57.72
C HIS A 14 20.69 1.70 56.33
N GLN A 15 21.71 1.03 55.77
CA GLN A 15 21.90 0.76 54.34
C GLN A 15 20.60 0.25 53.69
N LYS A 16 20.24 0.84 52.55
CA LYS A 16 19.43 0.19 51.51
C LYS A 16 20.13 0.41 50.17
N GLU A 17 20.36 -0.71 49.50
CA GLU A 17 20.85 -0.85 48.14
C GLU A 17 19.92 -0.10 47.18
N ASN A 18 20.48 0.81 46.37
CA ASN A 18 19.81 1.33 45.19
C ASN A 18 20.26 0.49 43.99
N GLY A 19 19.48 -0.56 43.68
CA GLY A 19 19.48 -1.15 42.35
C GLY A 19 18.79 -0.17 41.39
N SER A 20 19.55 0.33 40.42
CA SER A 20 19.02 1.09 39.30
C SER A 20 18.39 0.14 38.29
N ASP A 21 17.13 -0.24 38.51
CA ASP A 21 16.30 -0.85 37.47
C ASP A 21 15.99 0.23 36.42
N SER A 22 16.67 0.15 35.26
CA SER A 22 16.33 0.92 34.08
C SER A 22 14.93 0.52 33.61
N ILE A 23 13.99 1.46 33.70
CA ILE A 23 12.63 1.33 33.18
C ILE A 23 12.71 1.30 31.65
N PHE A 24 12.80 0.10 31.06
CA PHE A 24 12.49 -0.06 29.64
C PHE A 24 10.98 0.08 29.45
N SER A 25 10.57 1.07 28.65
CA SER A 25 9.19 1.31 28.23
C SER A 25 8.61 0.06 27.56
N ALA A 26 7.38 -0.32 27.93
CA ALA A 26 6.75 -1.57 27.53
C ALA A 26 6.18 -1.59 26.10
N ASP A 27 6.41 -0.55 25.29
CA ASP A 27 5.72 -0.30 24.02
C ASP A 27 6.65 -0.12 22.79
N GLU A 28 7.91 -0.53 22.87
CA GLU A 28 8.83 -0.39 21.72
C GLU A 28 8.66 -1.50 20.67
N PHE A 29 8.34 -1.10 19.43
CA PHE A 29 8.49 -1.99 18.28
C PHE A 29 9.96 -2.39 18.09
N VAL A 30 10.20 -3.68 17.92
CA VAL A 30 11.53 -4.21 17.64
C VAL A 30 11.76 -4.27 16.14
N SER A 31 12.89 -3.75 15.68
CA SER A 31 13.36 -3.94 14.29
C SER A 31 13.49 -5.44 13.99
N ALA A 32 13.23 -5.88 12.77
CA ALA A 32 13.24 -7.31 12.44
C ALA A 32 13.74 -7.60 11.02
N TYR A 33 14.38 -8.75 10.84
CA TYR A 33 14.58 -9.34 9.51
C TYR A 33 13.32 -10.11 9.10
N CYS A 34 12.82 -9.82 7.92
CA CYS A 34 11.60 -10.35 7.34
C CYS A 34 11.91 -11.13 6.07
N PHE A 35 11.50 -12.40 6.00
CA PHE A 35 11.71 -13.22 4.81
C PHE A 35 10.69 -14.33 4.67
N ILE A 36 10.52 -14.84 3.45
CA ILE A 36 9.67 -15.99 3.17
C ILE A 36 10.54 -17.25 3.15
N SER A 37 10.13 -18.27 3.91
CA SER A 37 10.75 -19.59 3.86
C SER A 37 9.70 -20.66 4.11
N HIS A 38 9.69 -21.70 3.28
CA HIS A 38 8.71 -22.80 3.37
C HIS A 38 7.26 -22.31 3.40
N ASP A 39 6.92 -21.38 2.50
CA ASP A 39 5.58 -20.75 2.37
C ASP A 39 5.09 -20.11 3.68
N LYS A 40 6.01 -19.57 4.47
CA LYS A 40 5.72 -18.86 5.73
C LYS A 40 6.49 -17.56 5.79
N VAL A 41 5.78 -16.52 6.25
CA VAL A 41 6.40 -15.25 6.64
C VAL A 41 7.14 -15.45 7.96
N ASN A 42 8.44 -15.20 7.98
CA ASN A 42 9.27 -15.25 9.17
C ASN A 42 9.72 -13.83 9.52
N LEU A 43 9.61 -13.47 10.79
CA LEU A 43 10.15 -12.24 11.34
C LEU A 43 11.09 -12.60 12.49
N ILE A 44 12.35 -12.22 12.36
CA ILE A 44 13.38 -12.43 13.37
C ILE A 44 13.76 -11.06 13.93
N PRO A 45 13.46 -10.77 15.21
CA PRO A 45 13.88 -9.52 15.84
C PRO A 45 15.39 -9.32 15.72
N VAL A 46 15.81 -8.08 15.46
CA VAL A 46 17.22 -7.68 15.53
C VAL A 46 17.55 -7.52 17.02
N THR A 47 18.29 -8.48 17.59
CA THR A 47 18.72 -8.40 18.99
C THR A 47 19.97 -7.51 19.10
N THR A 48 19.96 -6.60 20.06
CA THR A 48 21.13 -5.84 20.51
C THR A 48 21.85 -6.63 21.61
N ASP A 49 22.22 -7.87 21.35
CA ASP A 49 23.01 -8.66 22.31
C ASP A 49 24.48 -8.55 21.93
N ASN A 50 25.15 -7.58 22.56
CA ASN A 50 26.56 -7.63 23.00
C ASN A 50 26.83 -6.32 23.77
N VAL A 51 26.40 -6.30 25.04
CA VAL A 51 27.03 -5.47 26.06
C VAL A 51 27.71 -6.45 27.00
N ASP A 52 29.03 -6.54 26.85
CA ASP A 52 30.05 -6.91 27.82
C ASP A 52 29.63 -7.81 28.99
N ASP A 53 29.82 -9.12 28.83
CA ASP A 53 30.32 -9.94 29.94
C ASP A 53 31.73 -10.41 29.52
N GLU A 54 32.73 -9.60 29.87
CA GLU A 54 34.10 -10.07 30.04
C GLU A 54 34.11 -11.05 31.22
N ASP A 55 33.92 -12.34 30.93
CA ASP A 55 34.43 -13.39 31.81
C ASP A 55 35.49 -14.18 31.03
N GLU A 56 36.74 -13.94 31.43
CA GLU A 56 37.90 -14.74 31.06
C GLU A 56 37.61 -16.23 31.29
N ASP A 57 37.71 -17.06 30.24
CA ASP A 57 38.36 -18.36 30.42
C ASP A 57 38.90 -18.94 29.11
N ASN A 58 40.21 -19.20 29.14
CA ASN A 58 41.00 -19.80 28.08
C ASN A 58 40.66 -21.29 27.87
N ASN A 59 40.26 -21.70 26.65
CA ASN A 59 40.98 -22.65 25.81
C ASN A 59 40.13 -23.39 24.75
N SER A 60 40.79 -23.58 23.60
CA SER A 60 40.69 -24.70 22.64
C SER A 60 39.91 -24.50 21.34
N HIS A 61 40.64 -24.80 20.26
CA HIS A 61 40.30 -24.77 18.84
C HIS A 61 39.12 -25.68 18.44
N ASN A 62 38.27 -25.22 17.51
CA ASN A 62 38.16 -25.64 16.10
C ASN A 62 36.76 -25.34 15.53
N GLY A 63 36.70 -24.86 14.29
CA GLY A 63 35.60 -25.17 13.37
C GLY A 63 34.76 -23.98 12.87
N ASN A 64 34.91 -23.67 11.58
CA ASN A 64 33.91 -23.12 10.65
C ASN A 64 32.86 -22.15 11.20
N ASN A 65 33.21 -20.87 11.29
CA ASN A 65 32.21 -19.80 11.43
C ASN A 65 31.74 -19.35 10.04
N ILE A 66 30.51 -19.74 9.71
CA ILE A 66 29.67 -19.03 8.73
C ILE A 66 29.32 -17.69 9.38
N THR A 67 29.93 -16.61 8.90
CA THR A 67 29.64 -15.24 9.35
C THR A 67 28.25 -14.82 8.86
N THR A 68 27.27 -14.79 9.75
CA THR A 68 26.01 -14.05 9.57
C THR A 68 26.29 -12.54 9.59
N PRO A 69 25.74 -11.74 8.65
CA PRO A 69 25.92 -10.29 8.70
C PRO A 69 25.14 -9.73 9.90
N HIS A 70 25.86 -9.19 10.88
CA HIS A 70 25.31 -8.49 12.03
C HIS A 70 25.17 -7.00 11.68
N ILE A 71 23.94 -6.47 11.71
CA ILE A 71 23.66 -5.03 11.65
C ILE A 71 23.54 -4.55 13.10
N THR A 72 24.50 -3.77 13.58
CA THR A 72 24.42 -3.10 14.89
C THR A 72 23.68 -1.77 14.69
N ILE A 73 22.41 -1.71 15.11
CA ILE A 73 21.52 -0.54 14.93
C ILE A 73 21.77 0.56 16.00
N ASN A 74 22.68 0.34 16.95
CA ASN A 74 22.91 1.27 18.07
C ASN A 74 23.54 2.62 17.69
N ASP A 75 24.14 2.75 16.49
CA ASP A 75 24.76 4.02 16.04
C ASP A 75 23.80 4.93 15.24
N LEU A 76 22.51 4.59 15.14
CA LEU A 76 21.49 5.59 14.76
C LEU A 76 21.17 6.39 16.02
N HIS A 77 22.01 7.39 16.33
CA HIS A 77 21.75 8.33 17.41
C HIS A 77 20.31 8.84 17.32
N HIS A 78 19.50 8.46 18.31
CA HIS A 78 18.29 9.14 18.70
C HIS A 78 18.69 10.49 19.28
N GLU A 79 18.87 11.52 18.44
CA GLU A 79 18.43 12.82 18.90
C GLU A 79 16.91 12.74 19.03
N ALA A 80 16.36 13.24 20.14
CA ALA A 80 14.95 13.53 20.22
C ALA A 80 14.69 14.64 19.18
N ILE A 81 14.53 14.25 17.92
CA ILE A 81 14.07 15.10 16.86
C ILE A 81 12.67 15.50 17.32
N GLU A 82 12.48 16.78 17.66
CA GLU A 82 11.14 17.31 17.85
C GLU A 82 10.29 16.85 16.68
N ASP A 83 9.18 16.18 16.99
CA ASP A 83 8.24 15.61 16.02
C ASP A 83 7.60 16.77 15.22
N HIS A 84 8.35 17.36 14.30
CA HIS A 84 7.85 18.34 13.34
C HIS A 84 7.13 17.64 12.20
N ALA A 85 7.31 16.32 12.06
CA ALA A 85 6.34 15.40 11.48
C ALA A 85 5.22 15.13 12.50
N ASP A 86 4.70 16.18 13.11
CA ASP A 86 3.59 16.17 14.05
C ASP A 86 2.41 15.47 13.35
N PHE A 87 2.27 14.16 13.58
CA PHE A 87 1.13 13.36 13.13
C PHE A 87 -0.10 13.66 14.00
N THR A 88 -0.02 14.69 14.84
CA THR A 88 -1.15 15.23 15.58
C THR A 88 -2.14 15.85 14.59
N PRO A 89 -3.45 15.64 14.81
CA PRO A 89 -4.49 16.19 13.96
C PRO A 89 -4.40 17.71 13.76
N ASP A 90 -3.75 18.44 14.66
CA ASP A 90 -3.71 19.90 14.70
C ASP A 90 -2.93 20.56 13.55
N LYS A 91 -2.09 19.81 12.82
CA LYS A 91 -1.42 20.28 11.58
C LYS A 91 -1.97 19.68 10.28
N LEU A 92 -3.04 18.88 10.33
CA LEU A 92 -3.81 18.56 9.13
C LEU A 92 -4.44 19.86 8.61
N TYR A 93 -3.94 20.38 7.48
CA TYR A 93 -4.65 21.41 6.71
C TYR A 93 -5.89 20.81 6.03
N LEU A 94 -6.83 20.32 6.83
CA LEU A 94 -8.17 19.93 6.38
C LEU A 94 -8.94 21.22 6.13
N LYS A 95 -9.53 21.38 4.95
CA LYS A 95 -10.44 22.51 4.68
C LYS A 95 -11.67 22.42 5.58
N ASN A 96 -12.03 21.22 6.03
CA ASN A 96 -13.14 20.98 6.95
C ASN A 96 -12.69 20.43 8.32
N LYS A 97 -12.83 21.23 9.39
CA LYS A 97 -12.46 20.85 10.77
C LYS A 97 -13.31 19.71 11.34
N ASN A 98 -14.47 19.41 10.75
CA ASN A 98 -15.30 18.27 11.17
C ASN A 98 -14.70 16.91 10.78
N LEU A 99 -13.78 16.88 9.79
CA LEU A 99 -12.98 15.69 9.53
C LEU A 99 -12.01 15.43 10.70
N LEU A 100 -11.39 16.44 11.32
CA LEU A 100 -10.51 16.20 12.47
C LEU A 100 -11.20 15.42 13.60
N TYR A 101 -12.46 15.78 13.90
CA TYR A 101 -13.24 15.13 14.98
C TYR A 101 -13.61 13.67 14.67
N SER A 102 -13.78 13.31 13.39
CA SER A 102 -14.04 11.94 12.93
C SER A 102 -12.77 11.16 12.58
N LEU A 103 -11.66 11.86 12.33
CA LEU A 103 -10.30 11.34 12.09
C LEU A 103 -9.51 11.08 13.39
N ASN A 104 -10.05 11.41 14.56
CA ASN A 104 -9.53 10.97 15.87
C ASN A 104 -9.57 9.43 16.08
N ASN A 105 -9.73 8.66 15.02
CA ASN A 105 -9.54 7.23 14.96
C ASN A 105 -8.32 6.89 14.10
N PRO A 106 -7.09 7.31 14.48
CA PRO A 106 -5.88 6.95 13.75
C PRO A 106 -5.84 5.44 13.60
N SER A 107 -5.60 4.95 12.38
CA SER A 107 -5.07 3.60 12.20
C SER A 107 -3.85 3.49 13.10
N ILE A 108 -3.99 2.87 14.29
CA ILE A 108 -2.91 2.64 15.26
C ILE A 108 -1.99 1.52 14.73
N SER A 109 -1.67 1.54 13.43
CA SER A 109 -0.45 0.90 12.99
C SER A 109 0.75 1.61 13.60
N ASP A 110 0.74 2.95 13.81
CA ASP A 110 1.98 3.68 14.15
C ASP A 110 1.87 4.94 15.07
N VAL A 111 0.80 5.11 15.88
CA VAL A 111 0.69 6.26 16.83
C VAL A 111 0.87 5.81 18.29
N GLU A 112 1.90 6.36 18.93
CA GLU A 112 2.18 6.29 20.38
C GLU A 112 1.26 7.28 21.11
N VAL A 113 0.62 6.85 22.21
CA VAL A 113 -0.24 7.73 23.03
C VAL A 113 0.61 8.28 24.17
N GLU A 114 1.09 9.52 24.05
CA GLU A 114 1.62 10.26 25.19
C GLU A 114 0.49 11.02 25.91
N ASN A 115 0.33 10.73 27.20
CA ASN A 115 -0.50 11.52 28.11
C ASN A 115 0.23 12.82 28.44
N ASN A 116 -0.30 13.97 28.03
CA ASN A 116 0.06 15.24 28.67
C ASN A 116 -1.17 16.13 28.89
N ASN A 117 -1.55 16.22 30.17
CA ASN A 117 -2.23 17.38 30.72
C ASN A 117 -1.34 18.61 30.52
N ILE A 118 -1.90 19.77 30.12
CA ILE A 118 -1.65 21.11 30.71
C ILE A 118 -2.50 22.19 30.00
N ASN A 119 -3.37 22.80 30.81
CA ASN A 119 -3.84 24.19 30.92
C ASN A 119 -3.99 25.13 29.70
N ASN A 120 -5.25 25.57 29.57
CA ASN A 120 -5.71 26.85 29.02
C ASN A 120 -4.83 28.07 29.35
N ASN A 121 -4.66 28.97 28.37
CA ASN A 121 -4.97 30.39 28.55
C ASN A 121 -5.09 31.16 27.20
N ASN A 122 -6.07 32.07 27.21
CA ASN A 122 -6.56 32.93 26.12
C ASN A 122 -5.53 33.95 25.60
N ASN A 123 -5.64 34.37 24.33
CA ASN A 123 -6.20 35.68 23.96
C ASN A 123 -6.13 36.00 22.46
N SER A 124 -7.16 36.74 22.04
CA SER A 124 -7.46 37.35 20.74
C SER A 124 -6.40 38.31 20.19
N ASN A 125 -6.32 38.46 18.85
CA ASN A 125 -6.66 39.73 18.18
C ASN A 125 -6.55 39.68 16.63
N ASN A 126 -7.52 40.37 16.02
CA ASN A 126 -7.68 40.81 14.63
C ASN A 126 -6.41 41.23 13.87
N THR A 127 -6.41 41.09 12.54
CA THR A 127 -6.47 42.25 11.61
C THR A 127 -6.63 41.86 10.12
N ASN A 128 -7.31 42.77 9.42
CA ASN A 128 -7.75 42.77 8.02
C ASN A 128 -6.62 42.89 6.97
N GLY A 129 -6.94 42.58 5.72
CA GLY A 129 -6.31 43.16 4.53
C GLY A 129 -6.42 42.26 3.30
N SER A 130 -7.51 42.34 2.53
CA SER A 130 -7.63 43.15 1.30
C SER A 130 -7.14 42.47 0.01
N SER A 131 -8.11 42.33 -0.88
CA SER A 131 -8.14 41.87 -2.27
C SER A 131 -7.26 42.65 -3.25
N ILE A 132 -6.90 42.01 -4.38
CA ILE A 132 -7.09 42.47 -5.79
C ILE A 132 -6.46 41.45 -6.77
N PRO A 133 -6.97 41.32 -8.02
CA PRO A 133 -6.98 40.09 -8.81
C PRO A 133 -5.96 40.09 -9.96
N SER A 134 -5.66 38.91 -10.52
CA SER A 134 -5.23 38.84 -11.92
C SER A 134 -5.57 37.49 -12.57
N THR A 135 -6.18 37.62 -13.74
CA THR A 135 -6.52 36.60 -14.72
C THR A 135 -5.28 36.14 -15.48
N SER A 136 -5.11 34.84 -15.69
CA SER A 136 -4.64 34.31 -16.99
C SER A 136 -4.92 32.81 -17.08
N LYS A 137 -5.46 32.43 -18.24
CA LYS A 137 -5.46 31.08 -18.78
C LYS A 137 -4.01 30.61 -18.90
N ASP A 138 -3.72 29.36 -18.55
CA ASP A 138 -3.05 28.43 -19.46
C ASP A 138 -3.09 27.00 -18.90
N SER A 139 -3.53 26.12 -19.79
CA SER A 139 -3.54 24.67 -19.73
C SER A 139 -2.12 24.09 -19.65
N TYR A 140 -1.85 23.25 -18.66
CA TYR A 140 -0.62 22.45 -18.61
C TYR A 140 -0.92 21.00 -18.22
N THR A 141 -0.94 20.15 -19.25
CA THR A 141 -0.58 18.74 -19.18
C THR A 141 0.94 18.60 -19.00
N PRO A 142 1.46 17.64 -18.21
CA PRO A 142 2.87 17.28 -18.32
C PRO A 142 3.09 15.82 -18.69
N SER A 143 3.52 15.62 -19.93
CA SER A 143 4.50 14.61 -20.43
C SER A 143 4.67 14.84 -21.95
N PRO A 144 5.79 14.46 -22.63
CA PRO A 144 7.07 13.89 -22.17
C PRO A 144 8.34 14.48 -22.86
N SER A 145 9.49 13.81 -22.66
CA SER A 145 10.76 13.81 -23.43
C SER A 145 11.85 14.79 -22.97
N SER A 146 13.15 14.48 -23.00
CA SER A 146 13.93 13.62 -23.91
C SER A 146 15.28 13.21 -23.29
N SER A 147 15.82 12.06 -23.71
CA SER A 147 17.19 11.61 -23.45
C SER A 147 18.04 11.74 -24.72
N PRO A 148 19.36 11.94 -24.64
CA PRO A 148 20.25 11.77 -25.78
C PRO A 148 20.78 10.33 -25.90
N SER A 149 21.11 9.99 -27.14
CA SER A 149 21.59 8.73 -27.71
C SER A 149 22.93 8.23 -27.17
N SER A 150 23.07 6.91 -27.00
CA SER A 150 24.34 6.21 -27.27
C SER A 150 24.16 4.73 -27.63
N SER A 151 25.17 4.22 -28.30
CA SER A 151 25.23 3.09 -29.22
C SER A 151 25.32 1.70 -28.58
N SER A 152 24.76 0.73 -29.30
CA SER A 152 24.88 -0.72 -29.18
C SER A 152 26.27 -1.25 -28.78
N LEU A 153 26.31 -2.18 -27.82
CA LEU A 153 27.18 -3.36 -27.86
C LEU A 153 26.54 -4.52 -27.08
N SER A 154 26.62 -5.70 -27.68
CA SER A 154 26.00 -6.98 -27.32
C SER A 154 26.45 -7.58 -25.99
N THR A 155 25.51 -8.10 -25.21
CA THR A 155 25.73 -9.02 -24.09
C THR A 155 25.96 -10.45 -24.59
N PRO A 156 26.93 -11.22 -24.04
CA PRO A 156 26.95 -12.67 -24.20
C PRO A 156 26.02 -13.29 -23.16
N SER A 157 25.06 -14.05 -23.68
CA SER A 157 24.23 -15.00 -22.95
C SER A 157 25.09 -16.04 -22.23
N LEU A 158 24.87 -16.21 -20.91
CA LEU A 158 25.34 -17.39 -20.20
C LEU A 158 24.17 -18.36 -19.94
N ASN A 159 24.44 -19.60 -20.36
CA ASN A 159 23.52 -20.71 -20.51
C ASN A 159 22.73 -21.12 -19.26
N ASN A 160 21.44 -21.36 -19.49
CA ASN A 160 20.64 -22.35 -18.78
C ASN A 160 21.25 -23.75 -18.95
N ASN A 161 21.58 -24.41 -17.83
CA ASN A 161 21.38 -25.84 -17.60
C ASN A 161 21.86 -26.23 -16.20
N ILE A 162 20.93 -26.45 -15.26
CA ILE A 162 20.87 -27.58 -14.32
C ILE A 162 19.58 -27.42 -13.51
N LYS A 163 18.65 -28.36 -13.70
CA LYS A 163 17.48 -28.57 -12.85
C LYS A 163 17.94 -29.05 -11.47
N LYS A 164 17.90 -28.16 -10.49
CA LYS A 164 17.57 -28.46 -9.09
C LYS A 164 16.54 -27.42 -8.66
N LYS A 165 15.55 -27.79 -7.86
CA LYS A 165 14.75 -26.85 -7.07
C LYS A 165 15.69 -26.15 -6.08
N THR A 166 16.51 -25.22 -6.55
CA THR A 166 17.21 -24.27 -5.70
C THR A 166 16.12 -23.33 -5.22
N GLN A 167 15.76 -23.43 -3.93
CA GLN A 167 15.08 -22.33 -3.25
C GLN A 167 15.91 -21.08 -3.57
N VAL A 168 15.35 -20.13 -4.31
CA VAL A 168 15.94 -18.81 -4.45
C VAL A 168 16.00 -18.27 -3.02
N VAL A 169 17.20 -18.22 -2.45
CA VAL A 169 17.41 -17.62 -1.13
C VAL A 169 17.30 -16.12 -1.36
N VAL A 170 16.08 -15.61 -1.23
CA VAL A 170 15.81 -14.17 -1.23
C VAL A 170 16.47 -13.59 0.02
N ALA A 171 17.31 -12.57 -0.16
CA ALA A 171 17.91 -11.86 0.97
C ALA A 171 16.81 -11.31 1.90
N PRO A 172 16.99 -11.37 3.22
CA PRO A 172 15.96 -10.89 4.15
C PRO A 172 15.76 -9.39 4.00
N SER A 173 14.51 -8.96 4.05
CA SER A 173 14.11 -7.55 4.11
C SER A 173 14.23 -7.03 5.55
N ILE A 174 14.59 -5.77 5.74
CA ILE A 174 14.75 -5.18 7.07
C ILE A 174 13.52 -4.33 7.42
N PHE A 175 12.86 -4.62 8.53
CA PHE A 175 11.76 -3.84 9.10
C PHE A 175 12.29 -2.88 10.18
N LEU A 176 12.15 -1.58 9.95
CA LEU A 176 12.65 -0.46 10.77
C LEU A 176 11.47 0.43 11.20
N PRO A 177 10.63 -0.02 12.15
CA PRO A 177 9.35 0.63 12.47
C PRO A 177 9.46 2.04 13.05
N LYS A 178 10.62 2.39 13.62
CA LYS A 178 10.88 3.71 14.24
C LYS A 178 11.56 4.71 13.32
N LEU A 179 12.19 4.24 12.24
CA LEU A 179 12.95 5.12 11.35
C LEU A 179 11.99 5.96 10.51
N VAL A 180 12.12 7.29 10.60
CA VAL A 180 11.39 8.26 9.78
C VAL A 180 12.40 9.01 8.93
N ILE A 181 12.12 9.16 7.64
CA ILE A 181 12.92 9.99 6.75
C ILE A 181 12.25 11.35 6.58
N ASN A 182 12.93 12.43 7.00
CA ASN A 182 12.50 13.78 6.69
C ASN A 182 13.04 14.22 5.31
N LEU A 183 12.15 14.28 4.32
CA LEU A 183 12.54 14.65 2.96
C LEU A 183 13.00 16.10 2.83
N ALA A 184 12.38 17.03 3.57
CA ALA A 184 12.72 18.46 3.45
C ALA A 184 14.16 18.70 3.90
N ASP A 185 14.55 18.11 5.02
CA ASP A 185 15.91 18.21 5.55
C ASP A 185 16.92 17.47 4.65
N ASN A 186 16.54 16.29 4.14
CA ASN A 186 17.39 15.53 3.24
C ASN A 186 17.63 16.24 1.89
N LEU A 187 16.61 16.90 1.32
CA LEU A 187 16.77 17.71 0.11
C LEU A 187 17.77 18.86 0.31
N ASN A 188 17.78 19.45 1.51
CA ASN A 188 18.70 20.55 1.86
C ASN A 188 20.13 20.07 2.14
N ASN A 189 20.34 18.78 2.39
CA ASN A 189 21.63 18.18 2.76
C ASN A 189 22.10 17.07 1.79
N ASP A 190 21.73 17.16 0.51
CA ASP A 190 22.12 16.19 -0.54
C ASP A 190 21.88 14.71 -0.14
N PHE A 191 20.75 14.47 0.54
CA PHE A 191 20.28 13.16 0.98
C PHE A 191 21.27 12.37 1.86
N LYS A 192 22.11 13.05 2.65
CA LYS A 192 23.16 12.42 3.46
C LYS A 192 22.65 11.30 4.37
N GLU A 193 21.53 11.49 5.07
CA GLU A 193 20.96 10.48 5.97
C GLU A 193 20.46 9.26 5.19
N LEU A 194 19.81 9.48 4.05
CA LEU A 194 19.39 8.40 3.15
C LEU A 194 20.58 7.61 2.61
N LYS A 195 21.67 8.29 2.20
CA LYS A 195 22.91 7.62 1.76
C LYS A 195 23.51 6.76 2.88
N GLN A 196 23.50 7.23 4.12
CA GLN A 196 23.95 6.46 5.28
C GLN A 196 23.05 5.25 5.56
N LEU A 197 21.73 5.39 5.43
CA LEU A 197 20.80 4.28 5.55
C LEU A 197 21.07 3.20 4.49
N LEU A 198 21.31 3.61 3.24
CA LEU A 198 21.58 2.69 2.13
C LEU A 198 22.83 1.84 2.37
N ILE A 199 23.91 2.42 2.89
CA ILE A 199 25.12 1.66 3.30
C ILE A 199 24.79 0.60 4.35
N LYS A 200 23.90 0.91 5.30
CA LYS A 200 23.47 -0.05 6.33
C LYS A 200 22.61 -1.18 5.76
N ILE A 201 21.76 -0.88 4.77
CA ILE A 201 20.92 -1.86 4.08
C ILE A 201 21.74 -2.74 3.13
N PHE A 202 22.75 -2.15 2.48
CA PHE A 202 23.61 -2.80 1.50
C PHE A 202 25.06 -2.83 2.00
N PRO A 203 25.49 -3.87 2.73
CA PRO A 203 26.86 -3.95 3.28
C PRO A 203 27.99 -3.91 2.24
N ALA A 204 27.67 -4.15 0.97
CA ALA A 204 28.62 -4.02 -0.15
C ALA A 204 28.85 -2.55 -0.57
N TRP A 205 28.04 -1.61 -0.10
CA TRP A 205 28.19 -0.19 -0.35
C TRP A 205 29.01 0.42 0.78
N ASP A 206 30.22 0.89 0.48
CA ASP A 206 31.21 1.29 1.47
C ASP A 206 31.38 2.81 1.64
N ASN A 207 30.90 3.60 0.68
CA ASN A 207 31.13 5.03 0.63
C ASN A 207 29.89 5.78 0.12
N VAL A 208 29.43 6.77 0.89
CA VAL A 208 28.26 7.60 0.57
C VAL A 208 28.48 8.47 -0.65
N ASP A 209 29.71 8.86 -0.93
CA ASP A 209 30.05 9.74 -2.06
C ASP A 209 29.89 9.02 -3.41
N ASN A 210 29.91 7.68 -3.39
CA ASN A 210 29.68 6.84 -4.57
C ASN A 210 28.18 6.57 -4.81
N ILE A 211 27.30 7.17 -4.01
CA ILE A 211 25.84 7.03 -4.12
C ILE A 211 25.26 8.27 -4.80
N SER A 212 24.67 8.09 -5.97
CA SER A 212 23.90 9.14 -6.65
C SER A 212 22.40 8.90 -6.47
N LEU A 213 21.68 9.94 -6.03
CA LEU A 213 20.23 9.93 -5.93
C LEU A 213 19.62 10.88 -6.96
N SER A 214 18.55 10.44 -7.62
CA SER A 214 17.77 11.25 -8.55
C SER A 214 16.28 11.10 -8.29
N GLN A 215 15.56 12.20 -8.24
CA GLN A 215 14.11 12.21 -8.06
C GLN A 215 13.38 11.78 -9.34
N LEU A 216 12.51 10.79 -9.24
CA LEU A 216 11.69 10.28 -10.36
C LEU A 216 10.30 10.93 -10.40
N THR A 217 9.74 11.33 -9.25
CA THR A 217 8.43 12.00 -9.15
C THR A 217 8.58 13.40 -8.59
N GLY A 218 7.96 14.41 -9.21
CA GLY A 218 8.20 15.83 -8.87
C GLY A 218 7.56 16.35 -7.56
N GLY A 219 6.77 15.54 -6.84
CA GLY A 219 6.07 15.94 -5.62
C GLY A 219 6.78 15.50 -4.34
N ILE A 220 6.67 16.31 -3.27
CA ILE A 220 7.20 15.99 -1.93
C ILE A 220 6.35 14.96 -1.17
N THR A 221 5.07 14.82 -1.51
CA THR A 221 4.14 13.98 -0.75
C THR A 221 4.43 12.51 -1.00
N ASN A 222 4.37 11.99 -2.23
CA ASN A 222 4.76 10.60 -2.51
C ASN A 222 6.03 10.58 -3.38
N MET A 223 7.18 10.80 -2.73
CA MET A 223 8.45 10.97 -3.43
C MET A 223 9.09 9.62 -3.74
N LEU A 224 9.45 9.43 -5.01
CA LEU A 224 10.21 8.29 -5.48
C LEU A 224 11.60 8.74 -5.89
N LEU A 225 12.61 8.19 -5.24
CA LEU A 225 14.02 8.42 -5.56
C LEU A 225 14.61 7.15 -6.20
N SER A 226 15.37 7.34 -7.27
CA SER A 226 16.29 6.35 -7.80
C SER A 226 17.65 6.54 -7.16
N CYS A 227 18.29 5.44 -6.76
CA CYS A 227 19.57 5.42 -6.10
C CYS A 227 20.52 4.46 -6.81
N GLU A 228 21.68 4.94 -7.22
CA GLU A 228 22.70 4.14 -7.89
C GLU A 228 24.02 4.21 -7.13
N TYR A 229 24.70 3.07 -7.01
CA TYR A 229 26.02 2.97 -6.40
C TYR A 229 27.03 2.51 -7.45
N THR A 230 27.99 3.37 -7.76
CA THR A 230 29.04 3.10 -8.77
C THR A 230 30.25 2.38 -8.18
N GLY A 231 30.36 2.37 -6.84
CA GLY A 231 31.52 1.85 -6.12
C GLY A 231 32.81 2.59 -6.45
N ASN A 232 33.95 1.98 -6.10
CA ASN A 232 35.27 2.56 -6.35
C ASN A 232 35.79 2.28 -7.77
N ASP A 233 34.94 1.82 -8.70
CA ASP A 233 35.32 1.59 -10.09
C ASP A 233 35.23 2.91 -10.87
N PRO A 234 36.37 3.54 -11.21
CA PRO A 234 36.37 4.84 -11.90
C PRO A 234 35.83 4.75 -13.33
N THR A 235 35.59 3.54 -13.85
CA THR A 235 35.00 3.34 -15.18
C THR A 235 33.47 3.36 -15.17
N LYS A 236 32.83 3.14 -14.01
CA LYS A 236 31.38 3.21 -13.84
C LYS A 236 30.93 4.63 -13.51
N LYS A 237 29.96 5.12 -14.25
CA LYS A 237 29.29 6.41 -14.04
C LYS A 237 27.84 6.18 -13.64
N THR A 238 27.21 7.22 -13.11
CA THR A 238 25.74 7.26 -12.95
C THR A 238 25.08 6.91 -14.29
N GLY A 239 24.20 5.92 -14.28
CA GLY A 239 23.57 5.27 -15.42
C GLY A 239 24.11 3.85 -15.71
N ASP A 240 25.25 3.45 -15.14
CA ASP A 240 25.90 2.15 -15.41
C ASP A 240 25.56 1.06 -14.38
N ALA A 241 24.96 1.43 -13.24
CA ALA A 241 24.57 0.52 -12.17
C ALA A 241 23.06 0.29 -12.17
N GLU A 242 22.63 -0.90 -11.74
CA GLU A 242 21.21 -1.16 -11.52
C GLU A 242 20.70 -0.34 -10.32
N PRO A 243 19.67 0.49 -10.50
CA PRO A 243 19.21 1.35 -9.43
C PRO A 243 18.40 0.60 -8.37
N VAL A 244 18.41 1.14 -7.17
CA VAL A 244 17.50 0.84 -6.07
C VAL A 244 16.53 1.99 -5.93
N LEU A 245 15.27 1.70 -5.63
CA LEU A 245 14.24 2.70 -5.43
C LEU A 245 13.98 2.93 -3.94
N ILE A 246 13.81 4.20 -3.57
CA ILE A 246 13.32 4.62 -2.26
C ILE A 246 11.99 5.34 -2.47
N ARG A 247 10.93 4.82 -1.87
CA ARG A 247 9.62 5.50 -1.81
C ARG A 247 9.41 6.01 -0.40
N VAL A 248 9.05 7.29 -0.28
CA VAL A 248 8.60 7.90 0.97
C VAL A 248 7.13 8.30 0.81
N TYR A 249 6.30 7.87 1.76
CA TYR A 249 4.84 7.96 1.66
C TYR A 249 4.30 9.38 1.82
N GLY A 250 3.18 9.62 1.14
CA GLY A 250 2.34 10.82 1.27
C GLY A 250 1.86 11.08 2.69
N HIS A 251 1.91 12.34 3.09
CA HIS A 251 1.19 12.84 4.27
C HIS A 251 -0.30 12.43 4.19
N GLY A 252 -0.86 11.88 5.27
CA GLY A 252 -2.26 11.46 5.35
C GLY A 252 -2.64 10.17 4.62
N THR A 253 -1.76 9.58 3.81
CA THR A 253 -2.10 8.38 3.00
C THR A 253 -2.35 7.12 3.83
N ASN A 254 -1.83 7.04 5.06
CA ASN A 254 -2.08 5.93 6.00
C ASN A 254 -3.54 5.84 6.47
N LEU A 255 -4.37 6.85 6.17
CA LEU A 255 -5.81 6.81 6.45
C LEU A 255 -6.54 5.81 5.55
N ILE A 256 -6.04 5.57 4.34
CA ILE A 256 -6.68 4.70 3.35
C ILE A 256 -5.82 3.49 2.95
N ILE A 257 -4.54 3.49 3.33
CA ILE A 257 -3.58 2.44 2.97
C ILE A 257 -2.99 1.77 4.22
N ASP A 258 -2.99 0.44 4.21
CA ASP A 258 -2.34 -0.39 5.23
C ASP A 258 -0.89 -0.70 4.84
N ARG A 259 0.06 0.07 5.38
CA ARG A 259 1.49 -0.06 5.06
C ARG A 259 2.12 -1.40 5.48
N HIS A 260 1.51 -2.11 6.45
CA HIS A 260 1.96 -3.46 6.77
C HIS A 260 1.52 -4.46 5.71
N ARG A 261 0.29 -4.31 5.21
CA ARG A 261 -0.23 -5.12 4.09
C ARG A 261 0.59 -4.89 2.84
N GLU A 262 0.86 -3.66 2.46
CA GLU A 262 1.73 -3.31 1.31
C GLU A 262 3.09 -4.04 1.41
N PHE A 263 3.77 -3.91 2.55
CA PHE A 263 5.08 -4.52 2.77
C PHE A 263 5.06 -6.06 2.70
N ILE A 264 4.12 -6.71 3.39
CA ILE A 264 4.03 -8.17 3.42
C ILE A 264 3.60 -8.72 2.06
N SER A 265 2.68 -8.05 1.36
CA SER A 265 2.29 -8.36 -0.01
C SER A 265 3.50 -8.33 -0.95
N HIS A 266 4.29 -7.25 -0.91
CA HIS A 266 5.49 -7.12 -1.74
C HIS A 266 6.51 -8.23 -1.44
N LEU A 267 6.75 -8.53 -0.15
CA LEU A 267 7.67 -9.59 0.26
C LEU A 267 7.25 -10.98 -0.26
N ILE A 268 5.95 -11.28 -0.23
CA ILE A 268 5.40 -12.55 -0.75
C ILE A 268 5.48 -12.59 -2.26
N LEU A 269 5.05 -11.53 -2.96
CA LEU A 269 5.14 -11.43 -4.42
C LEU A 269 6.57 -11.60 -4.92
N ASN A 270 7.55 -11.02 -4.23
CA ASN A 270 8.95 -11.20 -4.56
C ASN A 270 9.39 -12.67 -4.44
N SER A 271 8.98 -13.36 -3.38
CA SER A 271 9.34 -14.77 -3.15
C SER A 271 8.88 -15.73 -4.24
N ILE A 272 7.86 -15.35 -5.02
CA ILE A 272 7.30 -16.12 -6.14
C ILE A 272 7.61 -15.49 -7.52
N GLY A 273 8.48 -14.47 -7.56
CA GLY A 273 8.96 -13.84 -8.79
C GLY A 273 7.95 -12.90 -9.48
N LEU A 274 6.96 -12.37 -8.74
CA LEU A 274 5.97 -11.43 -9.26
C LEU A 274 6.29 -9.95 -8.95
N ALA A 275 7.24 -9.69 -8.05
CA ALA A 275 7.68 -8.34 -7.67
C ALA A 275 9.21 -8.29 -7.52
N PRO A 276 9.84 -7.09 -7.64
CA PRO A 276 11.25 -6.92 -7.34
C PRO A 276 11.52 -7.15 -5.84
N PRO A 277 12.79 -7.31 -5.43
CA PRO A 277 13.13 -7.44 -4.02
C PRO A 277 12.70 -6.21 -3.23
N VAL A 278 12.13 -6.41 -2.05
CA VAL A 278 11.95 -5.34 -1.05
C VAL A 278 13.07 -5.46 -0.02
N PHE A 279 13.95 -4.47 0.03
CA PHE A 279 15.15 -4.51 0.87
C PHE A 279 14.88 -4.01 2.29
N ALA A 280 14.04 -2.99 2.44
CA ALA A 280 13.66 -2.49 3.75
C ALA A 280 12.29 -1.80 3.76
N ARG A 281 11.65 -1.78 4.94
CA ARG A 281 10.50 -0.92 5.26
C ARG A 281 10.80 -0.11 6.49
N PHE A 282 10.70 1.20 6.37
CA PHE A 282 10.78 2.16 7.48
C PHE A 282 9.39 2.76 7.76
N LYS A 283 9.24 3.57 8.81
CA LYS A 283 7.92 4.05 9.29
C LYS A 283 7.14 4.74 8.17
N ASN A 284 7.81 5.60 7.41
CA ASN A 284 7.22 6.39 6.33
C ASN A 284 7.71 6.00 4.92
N GLY A 285 8.14 4.75 4.68
CA GLY A 285 8.51 4.34 3.32
C GLY A 285 9.14 2.96 3.14
N LEU A 286 9.62 2.71 1.92
CA LEU A 286 10.17 1.44 1.45
C LEU A 286 11.46 1.65 0.65
N VAL A 287 12.36 0.67 0.70
CA VAL A 287 13.49 0.51 -0.21
C VAL A 287 13.30 -0.79 -0.99
N TYR A 288 13.27 -0.74 -2.31
CA TYR A 288 12.96 -1.90 -3.16
C TYR A 288 13.69 -1.83 -4.50
N GLY A 289 13.78 -2.96 -5.20
CA GLY A 289 14.50 -3.09 -6.46
C GLY A 289 13.79 -2.39 -7.61
N TYR A 290 14.60 -1.90 -8.56
CA TYR A 290 14.10 -1.37 -9.82
C TYR A 290 13.63 -2.49 -10.75
N LEU A 291 12.61 -2.20 -11.56
CA LEU A 291 12.22 -3.05 -12.69
C LEU A 291 12.53 -2.32 -13.99
N ASP A 292 13.41 -2.90 -14.81
CA ASP A 292 13.67 -2.35 -16.14
C ASP A 292 12.43 -2.45 -17.03
N GLY A 293 12.13 -1.33 -17.70
CA GLY A 293 10.96 -1.16 -18.53
C GLY A 293 10.45 0.28 -18.53
N ARG A 294 9.21 0.44 -18.97
CA ARG A 294 8.42 1.66 -18.86
C ARG A 294 6.98 1.31 -18.49
N SER A 295 6.28 2.24 -17.84
CA SER A 295 4.84 2.12 -17.66
C SER A 295 4.08 2.22 -18.98
N LEU A 296 2.90 1.61 -19.01
CA LEU A 296 1.95 1.81 -20.10
C LEU A 296 1.32 3.20 -20.03
N LYS A 297 0.86 3.67 -21.19
CA LYS A 297 -0.08 4.78 -21.29
C LYS A 297 -1.51 4.24 -21.38
N PRO A 298 -2.54 5.00 -20.97
CA PRO A 298 -3.93 4.56 -21.05
C PRO A 298 -4.33 4.05 -22.45
N GLU A 299 -3.88 4.72 -23.52
CA GLU A 299 -4.22 4.37 -24.90
C GLU A 299 -3.55 3.06 -25.38
N GLU A 300 -2.57 2.55 -24.64
CA GLU A 300 -1.88 1.29 -24.93
C GLU A 300 -2.61 0.08 -24.35
N MET A 301 -3.49 0.29 -23.36
CA MET A 301 -4.23 -0.79 -22.66
C MET A 301 -5.11 -1.61 -23.61
N SER A 302 -5.65 -0.97 -24.64
CA SER A 302 -6.54 -1.60 -25.63
C SER A 302 -5.81 -2.29 -26.80
N LYS A 303 -4.47 -2.25 -26.84
CA LYS A 303 -3.70 -2.84 -27.93
C LYS A 303 -3.79 -4.37 -27.91
N LYS A 304 -4.11 -4.97 -29.05
CA LYS A 304 -4.25 -6.44 -29.21
C LYS A 304 -2.99 -7.22 -28.88
N SER A 305 -1.82 -6.61 -29.03
CA SER A 305 -0.53 -7.19 -28.66
C SER A 305 -0.28 -7.22 -27.14
N LEU A 306 -1.02 -6.42 -26.36
CA LEU A 306 -0.80 -6.23 -24.92
C LEU A 306 -1.87 -6.84 -24.04
N TYR A 307 -3.16 -6.55 -24.29
CA TYR A 307 -4.21 -6.90 -23.32
C TYR A 307 -4.30 -8.40 -23.00
N PRO A 308 -4.04 -9.36 -23.92
CA PRO A 308 -4.06 -10.77 -23.55
C PRO A 308 -2.89 -11.13 -22.61
N LEU A 309 -1.74 -10.46 -22.75
CA LEU A 309 -0.57 -10.64 -21.87
C LEU A 309 -0.83 -10.07 -20.48
N ILE A 310 -1.47 -8.89 -20.40
CA ILE A 310 -1.87 -8.28 -19.13
C ILE A 310 -2.87 -9.19 -18.42
N ALA A 311 -3.88 -9.68 -19.14
CA ALA A 311 -4.86 -10.60 -18.62
C ALA A 311 -4.22 -11.89 -18.09
N GLN A 312 -3.31 -12.52 -18.85
CA GLN A 312 -2.56 -13.70 -18.43
C GLN A 312 -1.77 -13.44 -17.14
N GLN A 313 -1.12 -12.27 -17.02
CA GLN A 313 -0.35 -11.93 -15.84
C GLN A 313 -1.24 -11.69 -14.61
N LEU A 314 -2.42 -11.08 -14.78
CA LEU A 314 -3.41 -10.93 -13.71
C LEU A 314 -3.99 -12.28 -13.27
N GLY A 315 -4.28 -13.17 -14.21
CA GLY A 315 -4.68 -14.56 -13.92
C GLY A 315 -3.60 -15.33 -13.16
N ASN A 316 -2.33 -15.15 -13.53
CA ASN A 316 -1.18 -15.72 -12.84
C ASN A 316 -1.05 -15.18 -11.40
N LEU A 317 -1.24 -13.87 -11.18
CA LEU A 317 -1.27 -13.26 -9.85
C LEU A 317 -2.39 -13.84 -8.98
N HIS A 318 -3.62 -13.86 -9.48
CA HIS A 318 -4.78 -14.41 -8.78
C HIS A 318 -4.63 -15.89 -8.41
N ASN A 319 -3.90 -16.66 -9.23
CA ASN A 319 -3.69 -18.09 -9.02
C ASN A 319 -2.53 -18.40 -8.06
N LYS A 320 -1.44 -17.61 -8.08
CA LYS A 320 -0.23 -17.90 -7.30
C LYS A 320 -0.20 -17.27 -5.91
N VAL A 321 -0.86 -16.13 -5.71
CA VAL A 321 -0.76 -15.38 -4.45
C VAL A 321 -1.84 -15.87 -3.48
N ASP A 322 -1.40 -16.34 -2.30
CA ASP A 322 -2.31 -16.72 -1.22
C ASP A 322 -2.49 -15.57 -0.23
N TYR A 323 -3.64 -14.92 -0.26
CA TYR A 323 -3.96 -13.85 0.68
C TYR A 323 -3.93 -14.29 2.15
N LYS A 324 -4.15 -15.57 2.47
CA LYS A 324 -4.08 -16.05 3.85
C LYS A 324 -2.67 -15.99 4.38
N LEU A 325 -1.67 -16.17 3.52
CA LEU A 325 -0.26 -16.00 3.88
C LEU A 325 0.06 -14.52 4.15
N ILE A 326 -0.51 -13.61 3.37
CA ILE A 326 -0.43 -12.16 3.59
C ILE A 326 -1.03 -11.81 4.96
N GLU A 327 -2.27 -12.23 5.25
CA GLU A 327 -2.92 -11.98 6.54
C GLU A 327 -2.09 -12.50 7.72
N GLN A 328 -1.56 -13.74 7.62
CA GLN A 328 -0.68 -14.29 8.66
C GLN A 328 0.59 -13.46 8.86
N GLY A 329 1.18 -12.93 7.79
CA GLY A 329 2.34 -12.04 7.88
C GLY A 329 2.01 -10.72 8.55
N ILE A 330 0.86 -10.14 8.21
CA ILE A 330 0.34 -8.90 8.81
C ILE A 330 0.06 -9.10 10.30
N GLU A 331 -0.55 -10.22 10.68
CA GLU A 331 -0.78 -10.55 12.10
C GLU A 331 0.55 -10.68 12.86
N LYS A 332 1.55 -11.34 12.27
CA LYS A 332 2.87 -11.48 12.91
C LYS A 332 3.60 -10.16 13.06
N ILE A 333 3.62 -9.30 12.03
CA ILE A 333 4.29 -8.00 12.11
C ILE A 333 3.59 -7.07 13.11
N ARG A 334 2.26 -7.13 13.20
CA ARG A 334 1.49 -6.41 14.24
C ARG A 334 1.72 -6.98 15.63
N ALA A 335 1.93 -8.29 15.75
CA ALA A 335 2.22 -8.96 17.02
C ALA A 335 3.67 -8.73 17.52
N LEU A 336 4.59 -8.28 16.66
CA LEU A 336 5.93 -7.85 17.09
C LEU A 336 5.88 -6.67 18.07
N LYS A 337 4.74 -5.98 18.20
CA LYS A 337 4.47 -4.94 19.22
C LYS A 337 4.49 -5.44 20.68
N LEU A 338 4.90 -6.68 20.96
CA LEU A 338 4.75 -7.28 22.28
C LEU A 338 6.02 -8.00 22.72
N GLY A 339 6.75 -7.36 23.63
CA GLY A 339 7.50 -8.02 24.69
C GLY A 339 6.59 -8.81 25.66
N ARG A 340 5.51 -9.46 25.18
CA ARG A 340 4.87 -10.53 25.94
C ARG A 340 5.86 -11.68 25.95
N ARG A 341 6.68 -11.71 27.01
CA ARG A 341 7.40 -12.90 27.48
C ARG A 341 6.57 -14.13 27.15
N ARG A 342 6.97 -14.87 26.11
CA ARG A 342 6.60 -16.27 25.95
C ARG A 342 7.17 -16.97 27.17
N ARG A 343 6.39 -17.06 28.24
CA ARG A 343 6.67 -18.03 29.29
C ARG A 343 6.70 -19.38 28.57
N ARG A 344 7.89 -19.97 28.46
CA ARG A 344 8.05 -21.36 28.07
C ARG A 344 7.16 -22.18 29.00
N SER A 345 6.03 -22.66 28.50
CA SER A 345 5.43 -23.88 29.00
C SER A 345 5.37 -24.87 27.84
N SER A 346 6.00 -26.00 28.12
CA SER A 346 6.08 -27.21 27.32
C SER A 346 4.75 -27.61 26.67
N SER A 347 4.84 -27.99 25.39
CA SER A 347 4.01 -29.00 24.73
C SER A 347 2.55 -29.12 25.20
N ALA A 348 1.63 -28.41 24.54
CA ALA A 348 0.23 -28.84 24.47
C ALA A 348 -0.41 -28.33 23.17
N SER A 349 -0.85 -29.28 22.37
CA SER A 349 -1.62 -29.12 21.14
C SER A 349 -2.91 -28.33 21.42
N ILE A 350 -3.11 -27.20 20.74
CA ILE A 350 -4.36 -26.43 20.83
C ILE A 350 -5.26 -26.82 19.64
N THR A 351 -6.23 -27.67 19.93
CA THR A 351 -7.33 -28.04 19.03
C THR A 351 -8.34 -26.89 18.96
N PHE A 352 -8.56 -26.33 17.78
CA PHE A 352 -9.62 -25.35 17.53
C PHE A 352 -10.99 -26.05 17.51
N LYS A 353 -11.84 -25.81 18.52
CA LYS A 353 -13.28 -26.12 18.41
C LYS A 353 -13.97 -25.00 17.62
N LYS A 354 -14.35 -25.31 16.37
CA LYS A 354 -15.35 -24.54 15.60
C LYS A 354 -16.66 -24.49 16.38
N LYS A 355 -17.23 -23.29 16.57
CA LYS A 355 -18.62 -23.13 16.96
C LYS A 355 -19.39 -22.63 15.74
N HIS A 356 -20.27 -23.48 15.23
CA HIS A 356 -21.24 -23.16 14.18
C HIS A 356 -22.24 -22.14 14.72
N HIS A 357 -22.57 -21.10 13.93
CA HIS A 357 -23.74 -20.26 14.16
C HIS A 357 -24.82 -20.64 13.13
N HIS A 358 -25.93 -21.17 13.65
CA HIS A 358 -27.20 -21.34 12.96
C HIS A 358 -28.04 -20.06 13.12
N ASN A 359 -28.77 -19.71 12.06
CA ASN A 359 -29.81 -18.68 12.02
C ASN A 359 -31.02 -19.04 12.90
N SER A 360 -31.54 -18.07 13.65
CA SER A 360 -32.99 -17.96 13.91
C SER A 360 -33.38 -16.53 14.31
N LEU A 361 -34.35 -15.97 13.60
CA LEU A 361 -35.09 -14.74 13.93
C LEU A 361 -35.92 -14.91 15.21
N SER A 362 -35.90 -13.91 16.10
CA SER A 362 -37.10 -13.35 16.74
C SER A 362 -36.78 -12.13 17.63
N GLY A 363 -37.35 -10.96 17.28
CA GLY A 363 -38.13 -10.09 18.15
C GLY A 363 -37.55 -9.50 19.45
N THR A 364 -37.56 -8.16 19.45
CA THR A 364 -37.85 -7.20 20.55
C THR A 364 -36.71 -6.63 21.41
N SER A 365 -36.82 -5.31 21.53
CA SER A 365 -35.97 -4.28 22.11
C SER A 365 -35.75 -4.36 23.62
N SER A 366 -34.54 -4.04 24.09
CA SER A 366 -34.34 -3.02 25.14
C SER A 366 -32.85 -2.70 25.33
N SER A 367 -32.60 -1.41 25.52
CA SER A 367 -31.34 -0.72 25.74
C SER A 367 -30.57 -1.20 26.97
N ALA A 368 -29.27 -1.48 26.78
CA ALA A 368 -28.27 -1.32 27.83
C ALA A 368 -26.94 -0.91 27.18
N SER A 369 -26.59 0.36 27.37
CA SER A 369 -25.31 0.98 27.03
C SER A 369 -24.18 0.40 27.87
N GLY A 370 -23.60 -0.70 27.41
CA GLY A 370 -22.28 -1.15 27.82
C GLY A 370 -21.28 -0.65 26.77
N ALA A 371 -20.44 0.32 27.13
CA ALA A 371 -19.29 0.72 26.32
C ALA A 371 -18.28 -0.44 26.31
N THR A 372 -18.51 -1.44 25.46
CA THR A 372 -17.46 -2.33 25.01
C THR A 372 -16.54 -1.47 24.16
N THR A 373 -15.32 -1.24 24.62
CA THR A 373 -14.24 -0.71 23.80
C THR A 373 -14.18 -1.57 22.54
N ALA A 374 -14.70 -1.03 21.43
CA ALA A 374 -14.75 -1.73 20.16
C ALA A 374 -13.32 -2.09 19.78
N LYS A 375 -12.97 -3.39 19.83
CA LYS A 375 -11.69 -3.85 19.29
C LYS A 375 -11.67 -3.45 17.82
N LYS A 376 -10.75 -2.55 17.44
CA LYS A 376 -10.61 -2.03 16.08
C LYS A 376 -10.57 -3.19 15.09
N ARG A 377 -11.52 -3.22 14.16
CA ARG A 377 -11.61 -4.25 13.13
C ARG A 377 -10.51 -3.96 12.09
N PHE A 378 -9.59 -4.89 11.90
CA PHE A 378 -8.62 -4.79 10.81
C PHE A 378 -9.32 -5.05 9.49
N ILE A 379 -9.05 -4.20 8.50
CA ILE A 379 -9.59 -4.36 7.15
C ILE A 379 -8.97 -5.62 6.53
N SER A 380 -9.83 -6.59 6.25
CA SER A 380 -9.46 -7.91 5.75
C SER A 380 -9.94 -8.19 4.32
N ASN A 381 -10.80 -7.33 3.77
CA ASN A 381 -11.34 -7.46 2.42
C ASN A 381 -11.90 -6.14 1.90
N ILE A 382 -12.24 -6.11 0.61
CA ILE A 382 -12.68 -4.90 -0.11
C ILE A 382 -13.94 -4.26 0.48
N TRP A 383 -14.86 -5.08 0.99
CA TRP A 383 -16.11 -4.58 1.56
C TRP A 383 -15.85 -3.86 2.88
N GLU A 384 -14.96 -4.39 3.73
CA GLU A 384 -14.56 -3.72 4.96
C GLU A 384 -13.77 -2.42 4.68
N LEU A 385 -13.00 -2.38 3.60
CA LEU A 385 -12.30 -1.17 3.16
C LEU A 385 -13.30 -0.07 2.75
N LEU A 386 -14.25 -0.41 1.88
CA LEU A 386 -15.29 0.52 1.45
C LEU A 386 -16.14 1.01 2.62
N ASP A 387 -16.47 0.12 3.55
CA ASP A 387 -17.19 0.46 4.78
C ASP A 387 -16.45 1.53 5.60
N ASP A 388 -15.14 1.35 5.75
CA ASP A 388 -14.27 2.28 6.46
C ASP A 388 -14.16 3.62 5.72
N TRP A 389 -14.02 3.59 4.39
CA TRP A 389 -14.00 4.78 3.54
C TRP A 389 -15.30 5.59 3.64
N ILE A 390 -16.46 4.94 3.64
CA ILE A 390 -17.76 5.60 3.81
C ILE A 390 -17.86 6.29 5.18
N ASN A 391 -17.24 5.74 6.23
CA ASN A 391 -17.25 6.39 7.54
C ASN A 391 -16.45 7.70 7.55
N ILE A 392 -15.36 7.77 6.78
CA ILE A 392 -14.45 8.93 6.73
C ILE A 392 -14.72 9.89 5.56
N VAL A 393 -15.57 9.50 4.59
CA VAL A 393 -15.88 10.35 3.43
C VAL A 393 -16.37 11.72 3.89
N PRO A 394 -15.84 12.82 3.33
CA PRO A 394 -16.28 14.16 3.68
C PRO A 394 -17.68 14.43 3.14
N ILE A 395 -18.39 15.31 3.83
CA ILE A 395 -19.58 15.95 3.28
C ILE A 395 -19.12 16.84 2.12
N ASN A 396 -19.57 16.50 0.91
CA ASN A 396 -19.17 17.17 -0.32
C ASN A 396 -20.44 17.50 -1.15
N PRO A 397 -20.63 18.76 -1.61
CA PRO A 397 -21.79 19.14 -2.42
C PRO A 397 -21.95 18.33 -3.70
N ASP A 398 -20.86 17.98 -4.39
CA ASP A 398 -20.89 17.17 -5.61
C ASP A 398 -21.36 15.72 -5.30
N LEU A 399 -21.01 15.21 -4.11
CA LEU A 399 -21.45 13.90 -3.64
C LEU A 399 -22.95 13.92 -3.29
N ILE A 400 -23.43 14.95 -2.60
CA ILE A 400 -24.86 15.17 -2.33
C ILE A 400 -25.63 15.24 -3.65
N GLU A 401 -25.17 16.06 -4.59
CA GLU A 401 -25.81 16.22 -5.90
C GLU A 401 -25.89 14.88 -6.65
N SER A 402 -24.79 14.12 -6.67
CA SER A 402 -24.73 12.81 -7.35
C SER A 402 -25.78 11.83 -6.82
N PHE A 403 -25.90 11.70 -5.49
CA PHE A 403 -26.88 10.81 -4.87
C PHE A 403 -28.30 11.35 -5.03
N GLN A 404 -28.51 12.66 -4.84
CA GLN A 404 -29.83 13.29 -4.96
C GLN A 404 -30.43 13.05 -6.35
N GLN A 405 -29.64 13.27 -7.40
CA GLN A 405 -30.10 13.15 -8.78
C GLN A 405 -30.41 11.71 -9.20
N ASN A 406 -29.76 10.71 -8.61
CA ASN A 406 -29.89 9.33 -9.06
C ASN A 406 -30.87 8.50 -8.21
N LEU A 407 -31.04 8.84 -6.93
CA LEU A 407 -32.03 8.17 -6.07
C LEU A 407 -33.45 8.72 -6.22
N THR A 408 -33.63 9.97 -6.67
CA THR A 408 -34.96 10.58 -6.90
C THR A 408 -35.57 10.29 -8.29
N LYS A 409 -34.84 9.58 -9.16
CA LYS A 409 -35.37 9.17 -10.49
C LYS A 409 -36.41 8.05 -10.41
N ASP A 410 -36.57 7.42 -9.25
CA ASP A 410 -37.64 6.45 -9.02
C ASP A 410 -38.91 7.15 -8.53
N SER A 411 -39.87 7.32 -9.43
CA SER A 411 -41.16 7.99 -9.22
C SER A 411 -42.06 7.39 -8.12
N THR A 412 -41.59 6.35 -7.40
CA THR A 412 -42.29 5.70 -6.29
C THR A 412 -41.74 6.08 -4.91
N ILE A 413 -40.60 6.78 -4.84
CA ILE A 413 -39.97 7.20 -3.58
C ILE A 413 -40.33 8.66 -3.29
N ILE A 414 -40.77 8.93 -2.05
CA ILE A 414 -40.95 10.29 -1.51
C ILE A 414 -39.68 11.10 -1.83
N ASP A 415 -39.79 12.37 -2.25
CA ASP A 415 -38.64 13.25 -2.50
C ASP A 415 -37.73 13.33 -1.26
N ILE A 416 -36.78 12.40 -1.13
CA ILE A 416 -35.77 12.41 -0.06
C ILE A 416 -34.85 13.57 -0.41
N ILE A 417 -34.85 14.59 0.45
CA ILE A 417 -33.86 15.66 0.40
C ILE A 417 -32.61 15.11 1.06
N ILE A 418 -31.54 15.00 0.28
CA ILE A 418 -30.22 14.61 0.72
C ILE A 418 -29.49 15.87 1.14
N ASP A 419 -29.00 15.87 2.37
CA ASP A 419 -28.27 16.98 2.96
C ASP A 419 -27.07 16.46 3.76
N GLU A 420 -26.38 17.37 4.42
CA GLU A 420 -25.18 17.06 5.21
C GLU A 420 -25.46 16.07 6.36
N ASP A 421 -26.68 16.06 6.90
CA ASP A 421 -27.05 15.28 8.08
C ASP A 421 -27.35 13.82 7.72
N ASN A 422 -27.89 13.55 6.52
CA ASN A 422 -28.30 12.21 6.12
C ASN A 422 -27.43 11.55 5.03
N LEU A 423 -26.49 12.29 4.42
CA LEU A 423 -25.68 11.80 3.29
C LEU A 423 -24.97 10.47 3.60
N LYS A 424 -24.29 10.36 4.75
CA LYS A 424 -23.51 9.16 5.10
C LYS A 424 -24.39 7.93 5.25
N ASP A 425 -25.55 8.07 5.89
CA ASP A 425 -26.50 6.97 6.07
C ASP A 425 -27.08 6.52 4.72
N ILE A 426 -27.27 7.44 3.78
CA ILE A 426 -27.74 7.12 2.42
C ILE A 426 -26.66 6.40 1.62
N ILE A 427 -25.41 6.88 1.66
CA ILE A 427 -24.27 6.17 1.03
C ILE A 427 -24.14 4.77 1.62
N LYS A 428 -24.31 4.63 2.94
CA LYS A 428 -24.27 3.34 3.62
C LYS A 428 -25.36 2.39 3.14
N GLN A 429 -26.60 2.85 3.03
CA GLN A 429 -27.71 2.06 2.50
C GLN A 429 -27.47 1.62 1.05
N GLU A 430 -26.95 2.53 0.21
CA GLU A 430 -26.60 2.22 -1.17
C GLU A 430 -25.48 1.18 -1.25
N PHE A 431 -24.46 1.30 -0.41
CA PHE A 431 -23.37 0.35 -0.29
C PHE A 431 -23.86 -1.03 0.20
N GLU A 432 -24.73 -1.06 1.21
CA GLU A 432 -25.33 -2.31 1.70
C GLU A 432 -26.15 -3.01 0.62
N TRP A 433 -26.91 -2.26 -0.17
CA TRP A 433 -27.60 -2.79 -1.36
C TRP A 433 -26.60 -3.38 -2.35
N LEU A 434 -25.57 -2.62 -2.74
CA LEU A 434 -24.57 -3.05 -3.71
C LEU A 434 -23.83 -4.31 -3.25
N GLN A 435 -23.36 -4.32 -2.01
CA GLN A 435 -22.67 -5.47 -1.41
C GLN A 435 -23.59 -6.69 -1.38
N THR A 436 -24.83 -6.54 -0.92
CA THR A 436 -25.82 -7.63 -0.85
C THR A 436 -26.10 -8.19 -2.23
N GLU A 437 -26.37 -7.31 -3.20
CA GLU A 437 -26.67 -7.67 -4.57
C GLU A 437 -25.52 -8.47 -5.22
N LEU A 438 -24.28 -8.01 -5.08
CA LEU A 438 -23.13 -8.67 -5.68
C LEU A 438 -22.77 -9.97 -4.96
N THR A 439 -22.83 -10.01 -3.63
CA THR A 439 -22.40 -11.20 -2.86
C THR A 439 -23.44 -12.31 -2.80
N GLN A 440 -24.73 -12.00 -2.97
CA GLN A 440 -25.80 -13.00 -2.95
C GLN A 440 -26.15 -13.50 -4.35
N THR A 441 -26.08 -12.65 -5.38
CA THR A 441 -26.49 -13.01 -6.74
C THR A 441 -25.36 -13.64 -7.54
N ILE A 442 -24.10 -13.20 -7.34
CA ILE A 442 -22.95 -13.61 -8.14
C ILE A 442 -21.89 -14.21 -7.22
N ASN A 443 -21.56 -15.49 -7.43
CA ASN A 443 -20.51 -16.15 -6.68
C ASN A 443 -19.14 -16.00 -7.38
N SER A 444 -18.53 -14.83 -7.26
CA SER A 444 -17.16 -14.60 -7.77
C SER A 444 -16.11 -15.08 -6.74
N PRO A 445 -15.13 -15.90 -7.14
CA PRO A 445 -14.06 -16.37 -6.24
C PRO A 445 -13.26 -15.22 -5.62
N ILE A 446 -13.00 -15.32 -4.31
CA ILE A 446 -12.09 -14.40 -3.61
C ILE A 446 -10.64 -14.76 -3.93
N VAL A 447 -9.86 -13.77 -4.36
CA VAL A 447 -8.44 -13.87 -4.72
C VAL A 447 -7.63 -12.77 -4.04
N SER A 448 -6.31 -12.87 -4.08
CA SER A 448 -5.44 -11.72 -3.83
C SER A 448 -5.56 -10.75 -5.00
N SER A 449 -6.25 -9.64 -4.81
CA SER A 449 -6.50 -8.64 -5.85
C SER A 449 -5.52 -7.48 -5.76
N HIS A 450 -5.10 -6.94 -6.90
CA HIS A 450 -4.27 -5.74 -6.99
C HIS A 450 -5.04 -4.49 -6.55
N CYS A 451 -6.34 -4.41 -6.89
CA CYS A 451 -7.29 -3.34 -6.59
C CYS A 451 -6.99 -1.96 -7.22
N ASP A 452 -5.89 -1.83 -7.97
CA ASP A 452 -5.46 -0.56 -8.57
C ASP A 452 -4.57 -0.80 -9.81
N LEU A 453 -5.03 -1.61 -10.75
CA LEU A 453 -4.23 -2.00 -11.92
C LEU A 453 -4.42 -1.06 -13.11
N LEU A 454 -4.12 0.23 -12.90
CA LEU A 454 -4.10 1.25 -13.93
C LEU A 454 -2.85 1.17 -14.82
N SER A 455 -2.85 1.85 -15.98
CA SER A 455 -1.75 1.79 -16.96
C SER A 455 -0.36 2.12 -16.39
N GLY A 456 -0.28 3.09 -15.47
CA GLY A 456 0.94 3.45 -14.75
C GLY A 456 1.56 2.30 -13.94
N ASN A 457 0.75 1.34 -13.48
CA ASN A 457 1.14 0.22 -12.62
C ASN A 457 1.50 -1.04 -13.42
N ILE A 458 1.54 -0.92 -14.75
CA ILE A 458 1.89 -2.02 -15.67
C ILE A 458 3.17 -1.66 -16.40
N ILE A 459 4.23 -2.43 -16.15
CA ILE A 459 5.55 -2.24 -16.74
C ILE A 459 5.74 -3.21 -17.92
N ILE A 460 6.21 -2.66 -19.03
CA ILE A 460 6.59 -3.40 -20.24
C ILE A 460 8.04 -3.10 -20.64
N PRO A 461 8.70 -3.97 -21.42
CA PRO A 461 10.00 -3.67 -22.00
C PRO A 461 9.99 -2.36 -22.81
N LYS A 462 11.06 -1.55 -22.70
CA LYS A 462 11.16 -0.23 -23.37
C LYS A 462 10.90 -0.31 -24.88
N ASN A 463 11.40 -1.37 -25.52
CA ASN A 463 11.29 -1.61 -26.96
C ASN A 463 10.18 -2.64 -27.30
N PHE A 464 9.13 -2.75 -26.48
CA PHE A 464 8.04 -3.69 -26.76
C PHE A 464 7.35 -3.33 -28.09
N PRO A 465 7.13 -4.30 -29.01
CA PRO A 465 6.52 -4.05 -30.30
C PRO A 465 5.00 -3.83 -30.14
N LEU A 466 4.56 -2.57 -30.20
CA LEU A 466 3.15 -2.19 -30.08
C LEU A 466 2.40 -2.25 -31.41
N ASP A 467 3.09 -2.01 -32.51
CA ASP A 467 2.48 -1.97 -33.84
C ASP A 467 2.34 -3.38 -34.43
N GLU A 468 1.17 -3.65 -34.98
CA GLU A 468 0.84 -4.88 -35.73
C GLU A 468 1.60 -4.95 -37.06
N GLN A 469 2.94 -5.00 -37.05
CA GLN A 469 3.74 -5.35 -38.23
C GLN A 469 4.31 -6.76 -38.07
N SER A 470 3.45 -7.79 -38.09
CA SER A 470 3.81 -9.19 -38.46
C SER A 470 2.75 -10.26 -38.14
N THR A 471 1.46 -9.95 -38.13
CA THR A 471 0.44 -11.01 -38.23
C THR A 471 -0.49 -10.72 -39.36
N THR A 472 -0.15 -11.27 -40.53
CA THR A 472 -1.10 -11.57 -41.59
C THR A 472 -2.41 -12.07 -40.98
N SER A 473 -3.50 -11.42 -41.36
CA SER A 473 -4.94 -11.54 -41.11
C SER A 473 -5.59 -12.89 -40.76
N SER A 474 -4.91 -13.85 -40.14
CA SER A 474 -5.43 -15.20 -39.87
C SER A 474 -4.69 -16.02 -38.80
N SER A 475 -3.56 -15.58 -38.25
CA SER A 475 -2.87 -16.33 -37.19
C SER A 475 -3.41 -15.94 -35.81
N SER A 476 -4.03 -16.90 -35.12
CA SER A 476 -4.38 -16.85 -33.70
C SER A 476 -3.25 -16.25 -32.87
N PHE A 477 -3.56 -15.25 -32.02
CA PHE A 477 -2.62 -14.70 -31.06
C PHE A 477 -2.20 -15.82 -30.09
N ASN A 478 -0.92 -16.17 -30.09
CA ASN A 478 -0.38 -17.18 -29.19
C ASN A 478 0.18 -16.51 -27.95
N LEU A 479 -0.38 -16.83 -26.78
CA LEU A 479 0.18 -16.41 -25.50
C LEU A 479 1.56 -17.06 -25.28
N PRO A 480 2.55 -16.33 -24.72
CA PRO A 480 3.77 -16.95 -24.23
C PRO A 480 3.44 -17.87 -23.04
N SER A 481 4.40 -18.72 -22.64
CA SER A 481 4.31 -19.35 -21.32
C SER A 481 4.28 -18.28 -20.23
N ILE A 482 3.58 -18.52 -19.12
CA ILE A 482 3.49 -17.58 -17.99
C ILE A 482 4.87 -17.06 -17.53
N GLU A 483 5.89 -17.93 -17.49
CA GLU A 483 7.26 -17.56 -17.09
C GLU A 483 7.96 -16.59 -18.05
N ASN A 484 7.50 -16.53 -19.31
CA ASN A 484 8.03 -15.67 -20.36
C ASN A 484 7.10 -14.48 -20.66
N ASN A 485 6.04 -14.28 -19.86
CA ASN A 485 5.20 -13.12 -20.00
C ASN A 485 6.01 -11.85 -19.63
N PRO A 486 6.13 -10.87 -20.54
CA PRO A 486 6.97 -9.70 -20.31
C PRO A 486 6.30 -8.64 -19.40
N ILE A 487 5.02 -8.81 -19.07
CA ILE A 487 4.26 -7.87 -18.25
C ILE A 487 4.65 -8.02 -16.78
N LYS A 488 4.97 -6.90 -16.15
CA LYS A 488 5.20 -6.83 -14.70
C LYS A 488 4.25 -5.81 -14.08
N PHE A 489 3.75 -6.09 -12.88
CA PHE A 489 2.94 -5.15 -12.11
C PHE A 489 3.79 -4.50 -11.04
N ILE A 490 3.37 -3.31 -10.58
CA ILE A 490 3.96 -2.58 -9.47
C ILE A 490 2.85 -1.92 -8.66
N ASP A 491 3.21 -1.32 -7.52
CA ASP A 491 2.29 -0.50 -6.72
C ASP A 491 1.16 -1.26 -6.01
N TYR A 492 1.55 -2.17 -5.11
CA TYR A 492 0.64 -3.08 -4.41
C TYR A 492 -0.01 -2.50 -3.13
N GLU A 493 -0.15 -1.17 -3.04
CA GLU A 493 -0.58 -0.52 -1.79
C GLU A 493 -2.07 -0.73 -1.47
N TYR A 494 -2.91 -0.96 -2.49
CA TYR A 494 -4.32 -1.34 -2.35
C TYR A 494 -4.57 -2.85 -2.36
N MET A 495 -3.51 -3.66 -2.41
CA MET A 495 -3.63 -5.10 -2.62
C MET A 495 -4.27 -5.80 -1.42
N LEU A 496 -5.41 -6.47 -1.62
CA LEU A 496 -6.18 -7.10 -0.54
C LEU A 496 -7.14 -8.18 -1.07
N PRO A 497 -7.76 -9.00 -0.21
CA PRO A 497 -8.72 -10.02 -0.65
C PRO A 497 -9.99 -9.41 -1.25
N ALA A 498 -10.26 -9.68 -2.52
CA ALA A 498 -11.48 -9.23 -3.20
C ALA A 498 -12.01 -10.28 -4.18
N PRO A 499 -13.29 -10.18 -4.62
CA PRO A 499 -13.78 -10.99 -5.72
C PRO A 499 -12.95 -10.75 -6.99
N ARG A 500 -12.52 -11.80 -7.68
CA ARG A 500 -11.71 -11.66 -8.92
C ARG A 500 -12.42 -10.80 -9.96
N ALA A 501 -13.74 -10.88 -10.03
CA ALA A 501 -14.54 -10.11 -10.97
C ALA A 501 -14.45 -8.60 -10.71
N PHE A 502 -14.32 -8.17 -9.44
CA PHE A 502 -14.05 -6.78 -9.11
C PHE A 502 -12.70 -6.34 -9.65
N ASP A 503 -11.62 -7.08 -9.39
CA ASP A 503 -10.28 -6.66 -9.79
C ASP A 503 -10.14 -6.60 -11.33
N ILE A 504 -10.77 -7.55 -12.03
CA ILE A 504 -10.86 -7.55 -13.48
C ILE A 504 -11.68 -6.36 -13.98
N ALA A 505 -12.88 -6.14 -13.44
CA ALA A 505 -13.73 -5.02 -13.83
C ALA A 505 -13.04 -3.67 -13.56
N ASN A 506 -12.32 -3.57 -12.45
CA ASN A 506 -11.53 -2.40 -12.08
C ASN A 506 -10.44 -2.14 -13.12
N HIS A 507 -9.61 -3.15 -13.43
CA HIS A 507 -8.60 -3.03 -14.48
C HIS A 507 -9.16 -2.61 -15.84
N LEU A 508 -10.31 -3.17 -16.26
CA LEU A 508 -10.97 -2.78 -17.50
C LEU A 508 -11.52 -1.35 -17.44
N ALA A 509 -12.02 -0.92 -16.28
CA ALA A 509 -12.46 0.45 -16.07
C ALA A 509 -11.28 1.44 -16.17
N GLU A 510 -10.05 1.05 -15.82
CA GLU A 510 -8.85 1.91 -15.95
C GLU A 510 -8.43 2.20 -17.40
N TRP A 511 -9.03 1.54 -18.40
CA TRP A 511 -8.73 1.83 -19.82
C TRP A 511 -9.12 3.24 -20.23
N GLN A 512 -10.05 3.87 -19.51
CA GLN A 512 -10.50 5.24 -19.75
C GLN A 512 -9.51 6.31 -19.27
N GLY A 513 -8.53 5.93 -18.44
CA GLY A 513 -7.58 6.83 -17.79
C GLY A 513 -8.23 7.93 -16.93
N PHE A 514 -7.44 8.90 -16.49
CA PHE A 514 -7.93 10.02 -15.66
C PHE A 514 -8.85 10.99 -16.40
N ASN A 515 -8.92 10.91 -17.74
CA ASN A 515 -9.85 11.70 -18.55
C ASN A 515 -11.27 11.14 -18.54
N CYS A 516 -11.48 9.96 -17.97
CA CYS A 516 -12.76 9.25 -17.95
C CYS A 516 -13.37 9.06 -19.35
N ASP A 517 -12.54 8.71 -20.36
CA ASP A 517 -13.03 8.32 -21.69
C ASP A 517 -13.68 6.92 -21.64
N ARG A 518 -14.96 6.89 -21.24
CA ARG A 518 -15.74 5.67 -21.09
C ARG A 518 -15.82 4.83 -22.37
N SER A 519 -15.58 5.41 -23.55
CA SER A 519 -15.57 4.68 -24.81
C SER A 519 -14.42 3.68 -24.93
N ALA A 520 -13.36 3.86 -24.12
CA ALA A 520 -12.24 2.95 -24.04
C ALA A 520 -12.55 1.68 -23.23
N ILE A 521 -13.58 1.67 -22.38
CA ILE A 521 -13.94 0.51 -21.56
C ILE A 521 -14.60 -0.54 -22.46
N PRO A 522 -14.07 -1.78 -22.56
CA PRO A 522 -14.65 -2.80 -23.41
C PRO A 522 -16.02 -3.26 -22.88
N GLU A 523 -17.00 -3.41 -23.76
CA GLU A 523 -18.34 -3.89 -23.39
C GLU A 523 -18.28 -5.34 -22.86
N PRO A 524 -18.97 -5.65 -21.71
CA PRO A 524 -19.09 -6.99 -21.14
C PRO A 524 -20.01 -7.92 -21.92
N SER A 525 -19.58 -8.36 -23.10
CA SER A 525 -20.39 -9.19 -23.98
C SER A 525 -19.56 -10.27 -24.67
N ILE A 526 -20.12 -11.48 -24.78
CA ILE A 526 -19.54 -12.58 -25.58
C ILE A 526 -19.41 -12.23 -27.07
N SER A 527 -20.15 -11.22 -27.54
CA SER A 527 -20.04 -10.69 -28.90
C SER A 527 -18.86 -9.74 -29.09
N ASN A 528 -18.25 -9.25 -28.01
CA ASN A 528 -17.11 -8.35 -28.06
C ASN A 528 -15.79 -9.16 -28.12
N PRO A 529 -15.09 -9.20 -29.29
CA PRO A 529 -13.88 -10.01 -29.44
C PRO A 529 -12.73 -9.56 -28.54
N VAL A 530 -12.68 -8.28 -28.13
CA VAL A 530 -11.65 -7.78 -27.20
C VAL A 530 -11.79 -8.48 -25.86
N LEU A 531 -13.00 -8.50 -25.30
CA LEU A 531 -13.23 -9.09 -23.99
C LEU A 531 -13.11 -10.62 -24.02
N VAL A 532 -13.54 -11.27 -25.11
CA VAL A 532 -13.34 -12.70 -25.32
C VAL A 532 -11.85 -13.06 -25.26
N ASN A 533 -11.02 -12.35 -26.03
CA ASN A 533 -9.58 -12.58 -26.03
C ASN A 533 -8.92 -12.21 -24.70
N TRP A 534 -9.41 -11.17 -24.02
CA TRP A 534 -8.94 -10.80 -22.68
C TRP A 534 -9.22 -11.94 -21.69
N CYS A 535 -10.45 -12.47 -21.68
CA CYS A 535 -10.82 -13.59 -20.82
C CYS A 535 -10.02 -14.86 -21.14
N CYS A 536 -9.78 -15.16 -22.42
CA CYS A 536 -8.90 -16.26 -22.83
C CYS A 536 -7.46 -16.07 -22.32
N GLY A 537 -6.95 -14.84 -22.40
CA GLY A 537 -5.68 -14.41 -21.80
C GLY A 537 -5.63 -14.72 -20.31
N TYR A 538 -6.63 -14.25 -19.56
CA TYR A 538 -6.78 -14.46 -18.12
C TYR A 538 -6.83 -15.94 -17.72
N LEU A 539 -7.59 -16.74 -18.48
CA LEU A 539 -7.67 -18.19 -18.29
C LEU A 539 -6.38 -18.92 -18.70
N ASN A 540 -5.45 -18.22 -19.36
CA ASN A 540 -4.26 -18.79 -19.97
C ASN A 540 -4.58 -19.93 -20.94
N ASP A 541 -5.69 -19.79 -21.68
CA ASP A 541 -6.16 -20.76 -22.67
C ASP A 541 -6.89 -20.03 -23.81
N MET A 542 -6.20 -19.87 -24.95
CA MET A 542 -6.76 -19.26 -26.15
C MET A 542 -7.81 -20.11 -26.87
N ASN A 543 -7.96 -21.38 -26.46
CA ASN A 543 -8.96 -22.30 -27.00
C ASN A 543 -10.05 -22.62 -25.96
N ALA A 544 -10.16 -21.81 -24.90
CA ALA A 544 -11.21 -21.97 -23.89
C ALA A 544 -12.59 -22.04 -24.57
N SER A 545 -13.46 -22.94 -24.08
CA SER A 545 -14.78 -23.09 -24.67
C SER A 545 -15.61 -21.83 -24.51
N LYS A 546 -16.54 -21.59 -25.44
CA LYS A 546 -17.40 -20.41 -25.42
C LYS A 546 -18.13 -20.29 -24.07
N GLU A 547 -18.59 -21.40 -23.52
CA GLU A 547 -19.33 -21.45 -22.25
C GLU A 547 -18.50 -20.98 -21.06
N ILE A 548 -17.21 -21.36 -21.00
CA ILE A 548 -16.30 -20.93 -19.93
C ILE A 548 -16.05 -19.42 -20.03
N VAL A 549 -15.80 -18.93 -21.25
CA VAL A 549 -15.54 -17.51 -21.50
C VAL A 549 -16.79 -16.68 -21.20
N GLU A 550 -17.96 -17.12 -21.68
CA GLU A 550 -19.24 -16.45 -21.43
C GLU A 550 -19.56 -16.39 -19.94
N SER A 551 -19.36 -17.50 -19.20
CA SER A 551 -19.54 -17.50 -17.75
C SER A 551 -18.60 -16.54 -17.02
N LEU A 552 -17.35 -16.38 -17.47
CA LEU A 552 -16.43 -15.40 -16.89
C LEU A 552 -16.86 -13.97 -17.24
N ILE A 553 -17.30 -13.72 -18.47
CA ILE A 553 -17.81 -12.41 -18.89
C ILE A 553 -19.02 -12.02 -18.05
N ASP A 554 -19.98 -12.92 -17.84
CA ASP A 554 -21.17 -12.67 -17.00
C ASP A 554 -20.79 -12.37 -15.54
N GLU A 555 -19.79 -13.10 -15.01
CA GLU A 555 -19.23 -12.84 -13.67
C GLU A 555 -18.65 -11.42 -13.58
N ILE A 556 -17.81 -11.02 -14.55
CA ILE A 556 -17.20 -9.68 -14.57
C ILE A 556 -18.28 -8.62 -14.75
N LYS A 557 -19.23 -8.82 -15.67
CA LYS A 557 -20.33 -7.89 -16.01
C LYS A 557 -21.08 -7.39 -14.78
N ALA A 558 -21.35 -8.28 -13.83
CA ALA A 558 -22.03 -7.92 -12.61
C ALA A 558 -21.21 -6.96 -11.73
N TYR A 559 -19.88 -6.93 -11.84
CA TYR A 559 -19.02 -6.05 -11.07
C TYR A 559 -18.65 -4.75 -11.82
N TYR A 560 -19.11 -4.51 -13.06
CA TYR A 560 -18.70 -3.36 -13.87
C TYR A 560 -18.98 -1.98 -13.24
N GLY A 561 -19.98 -1.86 -12.38
CA GLY A 561 -20.26 -0.60 -11.67
C GLY A 561 -19.45 -0.38 -10.40
N LEU A 562 -18.95 -1.45 -9.76
CA LEU A 562 -18.24 -1.34 -8.48
C LEU A 562 -16.98 -0.45 -8.56
N PRO A 563 -16.15 -0.47 -9.63
CA PRO A 563 -15.05 0.47 -9.80
C PRO A 563 -15.47 1.95 -9.77
N GLY A 564 -16.63 2.28 -10.32
CA GLY A 564 -17.18 3.63 -10.29
C GLY A 564 -17.54 4.08 -8.87
N PHE A 565 -18.15 3.20 -8.08
CA PHE A 565 -18.43 3.45 -6.67
C PHE A 565 -17.13 3.57 -5.85
N TYR A 566 -16.22 2.61 -6.04
CA TYR A 566 -14.94 2.53 -5.33
C TYR A 566 -14.08 3.79 -5.51
N TRP A 567 -13.79 4.17 -6.77
CA TRP A 567 -13.01 5.37 -7.04
C TRP A 567 -13.78 6.66 -6.82
N GLY A 568 -15.12 6.62 -6.91
CA GLY A 568 -16.00 7.73 -6.56
C GLY A 568 -15.84 8.15 -5.10
N ILE A 569 -15.98 7.20 -4.17
CA ILE A 569 -15.80 7.46 -2.73
C ILE A 569 -14.35 7.83 -2.41
N TRP A 570 -13.38 7.10 -2.98
CA TRP A 570 -11.96 7.41 -2.80
C TRP A 570 -11.63 8.85 -3.20
N ALA A 571 -12.12 9.31 -4.36
CA ALA A 571 -11.85 10.65 -4.86
C ALA A 571 -12.46 11.73 -3.96
N MET A 572 -13.67 11.51 -3.43
CA MET A 572 -14.27 12.44 -2.47
C MET A 572 -13.45 12.54 -1.18
N ILE A 573 -12.83 11.46 -0.71
CA ILE A 573 -11.88 11.52 0.42
C ILE A 573 -10.64 12.35 0.02
N GLN A 574 -10.08 12.09 -1.16
CA GLN A 574 -8.88 12.78 -1.64
C GLN A 574 -9.10 14.27 -1.92
N SER A 575 -10.32 14.73 -2.21
CA SER A 575 -10.59 16.16 -2.42
C SER A 575 -10.28 17.03 -1.20
N GLU A 576 -10.28 16.43 0.00
CA GLU A 576 -9.94 17.08 1.27
C GLU A 576 -8.52 16.77 1.76
N LEU A 577 -7.97 15.60 1.41
CA LEU A 577 -6.68 15.14 1.93
C LEU A 577 -5.48 15.42 1.02
N SER A 578 -5.69 15.46 -0.29
CA SER A 578 -4.59 15.51 -1.25
C SER A 578 -4.11 16.94 -1.49
N ASN A 579 -2.78 17.10 -1.48
CA ASN A 579 -2.12 18.35 -1.87
C ASN A 579 -1.77 18.40 -3.36
N ILE A 580 -2.14 17.38 -4.13
CA ILE A 580 -1.90 17.33 -5.58
C ILE A 580 -2.93 18.21 -6.28
N ASP A 581 -2.48 19.02 -7.24
CA ASP A 581 -3.36 19.82 -8.10
C ASP A 581 -4.10 18.93 -9.10
N PHE A 582 -5.18 18.31 -8.63
CA PHE A 582 -6.08 17.46 -9.38
C PHE A 582 -7.52 17.68 -8.89
N ASN A 583 -8.47 17.76 -9.81
CA ASN A 583 -9.88 17.99 -9.46
C ASN A 583 -10.56 16.68 -9.02
N TYR A 584 -10.25 16.26 -7.80
CA TYR A 584 -10.76 15.03 -7.19
C TYR A 584 -12.30 15.00 -7.09
N SER A 585 -12.96 16.10 -6.76
CA SER A 585 -14.43 16.13 -6.65
C SER A 585 -15.10 15.86 -8.01
N ASN A 586 -14.63 16.51 -9.07
CA ASN A 586 -15.14 16.27 -10.42
C ASN A 586 -14.83 14.85 -10.90
N TYR A 587 -13.62 14.35 -10.64
CA TYR A 587 -13.28 12.96 -10.94
C TYR A 587 -14.22 12.01 -10.22
N GLY A 588 -14.42 12.17 -8.91
CA GLY A 588 -15.34 11.36 -8.11
C GLY A 588 -16.77 11.36 -8.63
N LYS A 589 -17.29 12.53 -9.06
CA LYS A 589 -18.60 12.65 -9.71
C LYS A 589 -18.68 11.81 -10.99
N LEU A 590 -17.69 11.92 -11.88
CA LEU A 590 -17.64 11.14 -13.12
C LEU A 590 -17.57 9.63 -12.85
N ARG A 591 -16.85 9.19 -11.81
CA ARG A 591 -16.80 7.78 -11.39
C ARG A 591 -18.14 7.28 -10.86
N LEU A 592 -18.82 8.07 -10.02
CA LEU A 592 -20.13 7.72 -9.49
C LEU A 592 -21.20 7.67 -10.59
N GLU A 593 -21.12 8.52 -11.61
CA GLU A 593 -21.99 8.43 -12.78
C GLU A 593 -21.85 7.08 -13.52
N GLU A 594 -20.64 6.52 -13.61
CA GLU A 594 -20.43 5.17 -14.18
C GLU A 594 -21.18 4.11 -13.36
N TYR A 595 -21.08 4.21 -12.03
CA TYR A 595 -21.81 3.34 -11.12
C TYR A 595 -23.33 3.44 -11.31
N TRP A 596 -23.88 4.66 -11.34
CA TRP A 596 -25.31 4.87 -11.50
C TRP A 596 -25.84 4.40 -12.86
N GLN A 597 -25.09 4.65 -13.93
CA GLN A 597 -25.44 4.16 -15.26
C GLN A 597 -25.47 2.63 -15.29
N TRP A 598 -24.42 1.99 -14.74
CA TRP A 598 -24.39 0.53 -14.60
C TRP A 598 -25.56 0.01 -13.78
N LYS A 599 -25.86 0.60 -12.61
CA LYS A 599 -26.96 0.15 -11.73
C LYS A 599 -28.30 0.22 -12.47
N ASN A 600 -28.56 1.30 -13.18
CA ASN A 600 -29.79 1.47 -13.96
C ASN A 600 -29.94 0.39 -15.04
N ASP A 601 -28.86 0.09 -15.77
CA ASP A 601 -28.90 -0.92 -16.82
C ASP A 601 -28.92 -2.35 -16.26
N TYR A 602 -28.24 -2.58 -15.14
CA TYR A 602 -28.26 -3.84 -14.40
C TYR A 602 -29.68 -4.17 -13.91
N LEU A 603 -30.36 -3.20 -13.29
CA LEU A 603 -31.72 -3.36 -12.79
C LEU A 603 -32.78 -3.54 -13.90
N LYS A 604 -32.59 -2.93 -15.08
CA LYS A 604 -33.51 -3.13 -16.23
C LYS A 604 -33.42 -4.51 -16.84
N ASN A 605 -32.25 -5.14 -16.75
CA ASN A 605 -31.96 -6.43 -17.37
C ASN A 605 -32.08 -7.60 -16.38
N LYS A 606 -32.41 -7.33 -15.12
CA LYS A 606 -32.71 -8.31 -14.07
C LYS A 606 -34.19 -8.65 -14.09
#